data_AF-A0A7J9MTS3-F1
#
_entry.id   AF-A0A7J9MTS3-F1
#
_cell.length_a   1.000
_cell.length_b   1.000
_cell.length_c   1.000
_cell.angle_alpha   90.00
_cell.angle_beta   90.00
_cell.angle_gamma   90.00
#
_symmetry.space_group_name_H-M   'P 1'
#
loop_
_entity.id
_entity.type
_entity.pdbx_description
1 polymer ?
#
loop_
_entity_poly.entity_id
_entity_poly.type
_entity_poly.pdbx_seq_one_letter_code
_entity_poly.pdbx_strand_id
1 'polypeptide(L)'
;MLGHFNSIIAMAANAAKQTKLPMAATDSPNLTNDENCPKKTTFQSSKATSVATNCAPRTNVPDLKWLGLYYFIYIGAGSLSFLALRNHIRGKKTNDFIDSLYMSVVTMTTVGYGDLVPHDFLSQLVCTGFITVGMLLFGIVVKLAAKYLVFKQQKVLINALHTARKMGPMEALNEIESIEIDYTKCIISLIAMAVHFVIGIFVLVNVEGMEIEDAVYCACTTMTTVGFGDESFSSEFGRMFGVLWIFTGTSCLGQLYLYVAEVYTDIEAKKLVKWVIASNIIDKKDFEAADNLEKGKVHGAADFILYKLKEMRKIKKEDISCAMKDVGVDDRSVFDVIPAQSSEKK
;
A
#
# COMPACT_ATOMS: atom_id res chain seq x y z
N MET A 1 -3.04 -11.41 34.61
CA MET A 1 -3.23 -11.40 33.14
C MET A 1 -1.95 -11.42 32.31
N LEU A 2 -0.80 -10.88 32.78
CA LEU A 2 0.46 -11.00 32.02
C LEU A 2 1.10 -12.41 32.03
N GLY A 3 0.87 -13.24 33.05
CA GLY A 3 1.46 -14.59 33.12
C GLY A 3 0.92 -15.58 32.08
N HIS A 4 -0.32 -15.39 31.62
CA HIS A 4 -0.96 -16.30 30.66
C HIS A 4 -0.46 -16.06 29.21
N PHE A 5 -0.06 -14.82 28.89
CA PHE A 5 0.50 -14.47 27.57
C PHE A 5 1.92 -15.02 27.38
N ASN A 6 2.75 -15.00 28.43
CA ASN A 6 4.11 -15.54 28.35
C ASN A 6 4.13 -17.08 28.20
N SER A 7 3.10 -17.77 28.70
CA SER A 7 2.96 -19.22 28.57
C SER A 7 2.62 -19.65 27.13
N ILE A 8 1.78 -18.89 26.44
CA ILE A 8 1.39 -19.17 25.04
C ILE A 8 2.56 -18.94 24.07
N ILE A 9 3.37 -17.91 24.31
CA ILE A 9 4.59 -17.64 23.52
C ILE A 9 5.63 -18.75 23.75
N ALA A 10 5.78 -19.25 24.98
CA ALA A 10 6.68 -20.36 25.30
C ALA A 10 6.24 -21.69 24.65
N MET A 11 4.93 -21.96 24.58
CA MET A 11 4.40 -23.16 23.91
C MET A 11 4.61 -23.11 22.38
N ALA A 12 4.43 -21.95 21.76
CA ALA A 12 4.68 -21.77 20.32
C ALA A 12 6.18 -21.92 19.96
N ALA A 13 7.08 -21.45 20.82
CA ALA A 13 8.52 -21.59 20.63
C ALA A 13 9.02 -23.05 20.76
N ASN A 14 8.38 -23.85 21.62
CA ASN A 14 8.72 -25.28 21.77
C ASN A 14 8.20 -26.14 20.60
N ALA A 15 7.07 -25.77 19.98
CA ALA A 15 6.55 -26.47 18.80
C ALA A 15 7.46 -26.30 17.56
N ALA A 16 8.12 -25.15 17.43
CA ALA A 16 9.06 -24.88 16.34
C ALA A 16 10.42 -25.60 16.48
N LYS A 17 10.71 -26.18 17.65
CA LYS A 17 11.98 -26.89 17.92
C LYS A 17 11.93 -28.40 17.63
N GLN A 18 10.74 -28.98 17.40
CA GLN A 18 10.58 -30.42 17.20
C GLN A 18 10.46 -30.89 15.74
N THR A 19 10.50 -29.99 14.75
CA THR A 19 10.54 -30.39 13.33
C THR A 19 11.98 -30.44 12.80
N LYS A 20 12.77 -31.38 13.31
CA LYS A 20 13.95 -31.91 12.61
C LYS A 20 13.56 -33.23 11.96
N LEU A 21 13.56 -33.28 10.62
CA LEU A 21 13.63 -34.54 9.87
C LEU A 21 15.00 -34.65 9.17
N PRO A 22 15.51 -35.88 8.96
CA PRO A 22 16.94 -36.14 8.86
C PRO A 22 17.46 -36.10 7.42
N MET A 23 18.74 -35.75 7.28
CA MET A 23 19.58 -36.11 6.14
C MET A 23 19.99 -37.59 6.25
N ALA A 24 20.03 -38.28 5.11
CA ALA A 24 20.88 -39.45 4.90
C ALA A 24 21.42 -39.45 3.45
N ALA A 25 22.74 -39.61 3.32
CA ALA A 25 23.53 -39.86 2.11
C ALA A 25 23.14 -41.23 1.50
N THR A 26 23.50 -41.62 0.26
CA THR A 26 24.83 -41.92 -0.34
C THR A 26 24.50 -42.33 -1.81
N ASP A 27 25.22 -42.01 -2.90
CA ASP A 27 26.51 -42.56 -3.35
C ASP A 27 26.93 -41.87 -4.69
N SER A 28 28.24 -41.77 -4.95
CA SER A 28 28.89 -41.58 -6.26
C SER A 28 29.44 -42.96 -6.75
N PRO A 29 30.09 -43.16 -7.94
CA PRO A 29 30.52 -42.23 -9.00
C PRO A 29 30.26 -42.74 -10.46
N ASN A 30 30.52 -41.91 -11.48
CA ASN A 30 31.44 -42.26 -12.59
C ASN A 30 31.55 -41.18 -13.67
N LEU A 31 32.80 -40.78 -13.94
CA LEU A 31 33.25 -40.15 -15.18
C LEU A 31 33.16 -41.15 -16.33
N THR A 32 32.75 -40.68 -17.52
CA THR A 32 33.39 -41.10 -18.78
C THR A 32 33.42 -39.91 -19.73
N ASN A 33 34.59 -39.69 -20.30
CA ASN A 33 34.87 -38.77 -21.39
C ASN A 33 34.16 -39.25 -22.67
N ASP A 34 33.84 -38.34 -23.59
CA ASP A 34 34.24 -38.54 -24.98
C ASP A 34 34.11 -37.26 -25.82
N GLU A 35 35.14 -37.08 -26.65
CA GLU A 35 35.35 -36.06 -27.66
C GLU A 35 34.28 -36.11 -28.76
N ASN A 36 33.81 -34.94 -29.23
CA ASN A 36 33.93 -34.55 -30.64
C ASN A 36 33.24 -33.20 -30.94
N CYS A 37 34.00 -32.31 -31.57
CA CYS A 37 33.48 -31.26 -32.46
C CYS A 37 33.92 -31.66 -33.87
N PRO A 38 33.08 -31.52 -34.93
CA PRO A 38 33.22 -30.30 -35.73
C PRO A 38 31.96 -29.79 -36.47
N LYS A 39 31.88 -28.45 -36.56
CA LYS A 39 31.42 -27.59 -37.68
C LYS A 39 30.16 -27.98 -38.49
N LYS A 40 29.19 -27.05 -38.56
CA LYS A 40 28.76 -26.40 -39.83
C LYS A 40 27.78 -25.23 -39.60
N THR A 41 28.13 -24.12 -40.23
CA THR A 41 27.28 -22.99 -40.67
C THR A 41 25.89 -23.39 -41.14
N THR A 42 24.87 -22.61 -40.77
CA THR A 42 23.80 -22.15 -41.68
C THR A 42 23.14 -20.90 -41.10
N PHE A 43 23.31 -19.79 -41.82
CA PHE A 43 22.49 -18.59 -41.71
C PHE A 43 21.08 -18.98 -42.17
N GLN A 44 20.09 -18.96 -41.28
CA GLN A 44 18.69 -19.03 -41.69
C GLN A 44 17.90 -17.92 -41.00
N SER A 45 17.63 -16.90 -41.82
CA SER A 45 16.59 -15.91 -41.61
C SER A 45 15.29 -16.59 -41.21
N SER A 46 14.79 -16.29 -40.01
CA SER A 46 13.41 -16.60 -39.65
C SER A 46 12.85 -15.48 -38.78
N LYS A 47 11.89 -14.78 -39.40
CA LYS A 47 10.87 -13.89 -38.84
C LYS A 47 10.97 -13.59 -37.34
N ALA A 48 11.29 -12.33 -37.06
CA ALA A 48 10.92 -11.66 -35.82
C ALA A 48 9.38 -11.63 -35.69
N THR A 49 8.79 -12.73 -35.23
CA THR A 49 7.44 -12.72 -34.67
C THR A 49 7.59 -12.35 -33.21
N SER A 50 6.99 -11.22 -32.84
CA SER A 50 6.97 -10.65 -31.50
C SER A 50 6.54 -11.66 -30.44
N VAL A 51 7.52 -12.22 -29.72
CA VAL A 51 7.29 -12.85 -28.41
C VAL A 51 7.50 -11.76 -27.36
N ALA A 52 6.62 -10.76 -27.37
CA ALA A 52 6.58 -9.67 -26.40
C ALA A 52 5.15 -9.49 -25.90
N THR A 53 4.51 -10.61 -25.56
CA THR A 53 3.24 -10.62 -24.85
C THR A 53 3.31 -11.78 -23.87
N ASN A 54 3.36 -11.44 -22.57
CA ASN A 54 3.10 -12.26 -21.38
C ASN A 54 4.19 -12.18 -20.30
N CYS A 55 4.59 -10.97 -19.92
CA CYS A 55 5.15 -10.71 -18.58
C CYS A 55 4.64 -9.36 -18.05
N ALA A 56 3.33 -9.11 -18.18
CA ALA A 56 2.67 -8.15 -17.31
C ALA A 56 2.17 -8.93 -16.09
N PRO A 57 2.48 -8.54 -14.84
CA PRO A 57 1.80 -9.09 -13.69
C PRO A 57 0.32 -8.73 -13.85
N ARG A 58 -0.53 -9.73 -14.16
CA ARG A 58 -1.98 -9.58 -14.02
C ARG A 58 -2.27 -9.39 -12.54
N THR A 59 -2.29 -8.14 -12.09
CA THR A 59 -2.84 -7.80 -10.79
C THR A 59 -4.35 -8.02 -10.89
N ASN A 60 -4.79 -9.23 -10.54
CA ASN A 60 -6.18 -9.49 -10.17
C ASN A 60 -6.42 -8.71 -8.87
N VAL A 61 -6.64 -7.40 -8.99
CA VAL A 61 -7.44 -6.68 -8.00
C VAL A 61 -8.77 -7.41 -7.98
N PRO A 62 -9.29 -7.85 -6.82
CA PRO A 62 -10.65 -8.40 -6.78
C PRO A 62 -11.55 -7.38 -7.46
N ASP A 63 -12.21 -7.83 -8.53
CA ASP A 63 -12.94 -7.00 -9.48
C ASP A 63 -13.84 -6.06 -8.67
N LEU A 64 -13.76 -4.75 -8.88
CA LEU A 64 -14.53 -3.73 -8.14
C LEU A 64 -16.02 -4.08 -8.04
N LYS A 65 -16.50 -4.83 -9.05
CA LYS A 65 -17.84 -5.44 -9.15
C LYS A 65 -18.18 -6.38 -7.98
N TRP A 66 -17.27 -7.25 -7.56
CA TRP A 66 -17.47 -8.16 -6.42
C TRP A 66 -17.57 -7.40 -5.10
N LEU A 67 -16.77 -6.34 -4.95
CA LEU A 67 -16.85 -5.48 -3.76
C LEU A 67 -18.22 -4.80 -3.67
N GLY A 68 -18.69 -4.21 -4.78
CA GLY A 68 -20.04 -3.63 -4.85
C GLY A 68 -21.14 -4.65 -4.53
N LEU A 69 -21.01 -5.88 -5.03
CA LEU A 69 -21.94 -6.97 -4.73
C LEU A 69 -21.93 -7.35 -3.23
N TYR A 70 -20.76 -7.44 -2.60
CA TYR A 70 -20.66 -7.73 -1.16
C TYR A 70 -21.33 -6.65 -0.30
N TYR A 71 -21.13 -5.37 -0.63
CA TYR A 71 -21.80 -4.27 0.05
C TYR A 71 -23.32 -4.29 -0.15
N PHE A 72 -23.79 -4.59 -1.36
CA PHE A 72 -25.22 -4.69 -1.64
C PHE A 72 -25.88 -5.83 -0.85
N ILE A 73 -25.27 -7.02 -0.82
CA ILE A 73 -25.75 -8.16 -0.03
C ILE A 73 -25.74 -7.80 1.47
N TYR A 74 -24.68 -7.14 1.94
CA TYR A 74 -24.54 -6.73 3.33
C TYR A 74 -25.62 -5.73 3.75
N ILE A 75 -25.88 -4.67 2.98
CA ILE A 75 -26.97 -3.71 3.23
C ILE A 75 -28.32 -4.42 3.21
N GLY A 76 -28.56 -5.31 2.23
CA GLY A 76 -29.81 -6.06 2.12
C GLY A 76 -30.06 -6.97 3.34
N ALA A 77 -29.03 -7.68 3.79
CA ALA A 77 -29.09 -8.53 4.98
C ALA A 77 -29.30 -7.70 6.26
N GLY A 78 -28.63 -6.56 6.38
CA GLY A 78 -28.83 -5.61 7.48
C GLY A 78 -30.26 -5.08 7.53
N SER A 79 -30.77 -4.63 6.38
CA SER A 79 -32.11 -4.04 6.25
C SER A 79 -33.18 -5.06 6.61
N LEU A 80 -33.04 -6.30 6.12
CA LEU A 80 -33.95 -7.39 6.46
C LEU A 80 -33.91 -7.72 7.96
N SER A 81 -32.72 -7.71 8.56
CA SER A 81 -32.53 -7.98 9.99
C SER A 81 -33.17 -6.89 10.86
N PHE A 82 -32.96 -5.61 10.53
CA PHE A 82 -33.56 -4.49 11.26
C PHE A 82 -35.07 -4.38 11.03
N LEU A 83 -35.56 -4.76 9.85
CA LEU A 83 -37.01 -4.85 9.58
C LEU A 83 -37.68 -5.95 10.42
N ALA A 84 -37.03 -7.10 10.58
CA ALA A 84 -37.51 -8.18 11.45
C ALA A 84 -37.51 -7.75 12.92
N LEU A 85 -36.55 -6.91 13.31
CA LEU A 85 -36.39 -6.39 14.67
C LEU A 85 -37.05 -5.02 14.89
N ARG A 86 -37.90 -4.53 13.96
CA ARG A 86 -38.46 -3.17 13.99
C ARG A 86 -39.14 -2.78 15.31
N ASN A 87 -39.77 -3.73 16.01
CA ASN A 87 -40.42 -3.49 17.30
C ASN A 87 -39.41 -3.19 18.43
N HIS A 88 -38.17 -3.65 18.27
CA HIS A 88 -37.05 -3.52 19.21
C HIS A 88 -36.13 -2.33 18.85
N ILE A 89 -36.53 -1.50 17.88
CA ILE A 89 -35.86 -0.24 17.51
C ILE A 89 -36.64 0.94 18.09
N ARG A 90 -35.94 1.85 18.78
CA ARG A 90 -36.49 3.12 19.31
C ARG A 90 -36.04 4.29 18.43
N GLY A 91 -36.89 5.32 18.34
CA GLY A 91 -36.62 6.54 17.59
C GLY A 91 -37.89 7.09 16.94
N LYS A 92 -37.78 8.22 16.23
CA LYS A 92 -38.87 8.74 15.39
C LYS A 92 -38.99 7.85 14.15
N LYS A 93 -40.04 7.05 14.06
CA LYS A 93 -40.28 6.11 12.95
C LYS A 93 -41.11 6.77 11.85
N THR A 94 -40.88 6.35 10.62
CA THR A 94 -41.65 6.76 9.45
C THR A 94 -42.29 5.53 8.81
N ASN A 95 -41.56 4.87 7.91
CA ASN A 95 -41.94 3.62 7.27
C ASN A 95 -40.93 2.54 7.67
N ASP A 96 -41.41 1.42 8.22
CA ASP A 96 -40.56 0.35 8.76
C ASP A 96 -39.49 -0.14 7.76
N PHE A 97 -39.84 -0.23 6.47
CA PHE A 97 -38.90 -0.65 5.43
C PHE A 97 -37.83 0.42 5.18
N ILE A 98 -38.25 1.68 4.99
CA ILE A 98 -37.33 2.80 4.73
C ILE A 98 -36.41 3.03 5.93
N ASP A 99 -36.95 2.98 7.15
CA ASP A 99 -36.22 3.14 8.40
C ASP A 99 -35.15 2.05 8.56
N SER A 100 -35.49 0.79 8.22
CA SER A 100 -34.53 -0.33 8.29
C SER A 100 -33.39 -0.21 7.28
N LEU A 101 -33.68 0.28 6.07
CA LEU A 101 -32.69 0.52 5.03
C LEU A 101 -31.82 1.72 5.38
N TYR A 102 -32.43 2.81 5.84
CA TYR A 102 -31.75 4.00 6.32
C TYR A 102 -30.80 3.67 7.48
N MET A 103 -31.28 2.94 8.50
CA MET A 103 -30.44 2.49 9.63
C MET A 103 -29.27 1.63 9.15
N SER A 104 -29.47 0.74 8.18
CA SER A 104 -28.41 -0.08 7.60
C SER A 104 -27.34 0.76 6.91
N VAL A 105 -27.74 1.75 6.09
CA VAL A 105 -26.82 2.64 5.40
C VAL A 105 -26.08 3.54 6.38
N VAL A 106 -26.79 4.20 7.30
CA VAL A 106 -26.20 5.10 8.33
C VAL A 106 -25.17 4.36 9.19
N THR A 107 -25.47 3.12 9.56
CA THR A 107 -24.55 2.28 10.36
C THR A 107 -23.36 1.80 9.54
N MET A 108 -23.59 1.28 8.33
CA MET A 108 -22.51 0.79 7.45
C MET A 108 -21.54 1.90 7.03
N THR A 109 -22.06 3.09 6.73
CA THR A 109 -21.27 4.25 6.33
C THR A 109 -20.62 4.97 7.51
N THR A 110 -20.76 4.41 8.71
CA THR A 110 -20.20 4.93 9.97
C THR A 110 -20.63 6.35 10.31
N VAL A 111 -21.72 6.87 9.72
CA VAL A 111 -22.30 8.16 10.10
C VAL A 111 -22.91 8.04 11.49
N GLY A 112 -23.77 7.03 11.69
CA GLY A 112 -24.22 6.64 13.02
C GLY A 112 -24.97 7.71 13.83
N TYR A 113 -25.92 8.44 13.25
CA TYR A 113 -26.69 9.48 13.96
C TYR A 113 -27.28 9.04 15.31
N GLY A 114 -27.70 7.78 15.43
CA GLY A 114 -28.35 7.30 16.65
C GLY A 114 -29.78 7.82 16.84
N ASP A 115 -30.40 8.35 15.78
CA ASP A 115 -31.82 8.71 15.73
C ASP A 115 -32.73 7.47 15.73
N LEU A 116 -32.23 6.35 15.18
CA LEU A 116 -32.81 5.01 15.28
C LEU A 116 -31.82 4.08 15.97
N VAL A 117 -32.20 3.52 17.12
CA VAL A 117 -31.31 2.69 17.94
C VAL A 117 -31.98 1.41 18.44
N PRO A 118 -31.24 0.28 18.47
CA PRO A 118 -31.70 -0.95 19.10
C PRO A 118 -31.72 -0.80 20.62
N HIS A 119 -32.84 -1.10 21.27
CA HIS A 119 -32.97 -0.98 22.73
C HIS A 119 -32.97 -2.31 23.48
N ASP A 120 -33.26 -3.42 22.79
CA ASP A 120 -33.29 -4.74 23.39
C ASP A 120 -32.00 -5.52 23.15
N PHE A 121 -31.66 -6.42 24.09
CA PHE A 121 -30.44 -7.23 24.03
C PHE A 121 -30.25 -7.95 22.69
N LEU A 122 -31.31 -8.58 22.16
CA LEU A 122 -31.25 -9.28 20.87
C LEU A 122 -30.94 -8.32 19.71
N SER A 123 -31.61 -7.16 19.68
CA SER A 123 -31.41 -6.16 18.63
C SER A 123 -30.03 -5.50 18.69
N GLN A 124 -29.51 -5.30 19.90
CA GLN A 124 -28.15 -4.80 20.13
C GLN A 124 -27.10 -5.83 19.70
N LEU A 125 -27.32 -7.12 19.95
CA LEU A 125 -26.42 -8.18 19.51
C LEU A 125 -26.36 -8.26 17.98
N VAL A 126 -27.52 -8.22 17.31
CA VAL A 126 -27.59 -8.20 15.83
C VAL A 126 -26.92 -6.95 15.27
N CYS A 127 -27.19 -5.77 15.84
CA CYS A 127 -26.55 -4.52 15.44
C CYS A 127 -25.03 -4.56 15.61
N THR A 128 -24.53 -5.09 16.74
CA THR A 128 -23.10 -5.26 17.00
C THR A 128 -22.46 -6.21 15.99
N GLY A 129 -23.12 -7.32 15.67
CA GLY A 129 -22.68 -8.26 14.65
C GLY A 129 -22.60 -7.61 13.27
N PHE A 130 -23.64 -6.84 12.89
CA PHE A 130 -23.66 -6.04 11.67
C PHE A 130 -22.45 -5.11 11.61
N ILE A 131 -22.29 -4.20 12.59
CA ILE A 131 -21.15 -3.26 12.68
C ILE A 131 -19.80 -3.99 12.53
N THR A 132 -19.62 -5.11 13.24
CA THR A 132 -18.38 -5.89 13.19
C THR A 132 -18.08 -6.39 11.77
N VAL A 133 -19.07 -6.96 11.08
CA VAL A 133 -18.91 -7.40 9.68
C VAL A 133 -18.67 -6.21 8.75
N GLY A 134 -19.36 -5.08 8.96
CA GLY A 134 -19.15 -3.84 8.21
C GLY A 134 -17.71 -3.34 8.30
N MET A 135 -17.12 -3.34 9.50
CA MET A 135 -15.72 -2.96 9.72
C MET A 135 -14.73 -3.89 9.00
N LEU A 136 -15.04 -5.19 8.90
CA LEU A 136 -14.24 -6.13 8.12
C LEU A 136 -14.30 -5.83 6.61
N LEU A 137 -15.49 -5.50 6.10
CA LEU A 137 -15.66 -5.08 4.70
C LEU A 137 -14.91 -3.76 4.41
N PHE A 138 -14.92 -2.81 5.35
CA PHE A 138 -14.12 -1.60 5.24
C PHE A 138 -12.62 -1.90 5.15
N GLY A 139 -12.12 -2.87 5.92
CA GLY A 139 -10.73 -3.35 5.83
C GLY A 139 -10.34 -3.85 4.43
N ILE A 140 -11.29 -4.43 3.68
CA ILE A 140 -11.06 -4.82 2.28
C ILE A 140 -10.82 -3.57 1.42
N VAL A 141 -11.60 -2.50 1.60
CA VAL A 141 -11.41 -1.22 0.87
C VAL A 141 -10.03 -0.63 1.15
N VAL A 142 -9.63 -0.55 2.42
CA VAL A 142 -8.30 -0.05 2.82
C VAL A 142 -7.19 -0.89 2.19
N LYS A 143 -7.33 -2.21 2.18
CA LYS A 143 -6.38 -3.12 1.52
C LYS A 143 -6.26 -2.83 0.02
N LEU A 144 -7.38 -2.60 -0.68
CA LEU A 144 -7.37 -2.28 -2.11
C LEU A 144 -6.68 -0.94 -2.36
N ALA A 145 -6.99 0.08 -1.57
CA ALA A 145 -6.36 1.39 -1.63
C ALA A 145 -4.84 1.30 -1.40
N ALA A 146 -4.41 0.60 -0.35
CA ALA A 146 -3.00 0.40 -0.04
C ALA A 146 -2.26 -0.32 -1.18
N LYS A 147 -2.85 -1.40 -1.71
CA LYS A 147 -2.27 -2.09 -2.88
C LYS A 147 -2.15 -1.15 -4.07
N TYR A 148 -3.19 -0.38 -4.37
CA TYR A 148 -3.19 0.59 -5.47
C TYR A 148 -2.04 1.62 -5.33
N LEU A 149 -1.90 2.25 -4.16
CA LEU A 149 -0.86 3.25 -3.91
C LEU A 149 0.55 2.64 -4.00
N VAL A 150 0.78 1.47 -3.40
CA VAL A 150 2.07 0.77 -3.46
C VAL A 150 2.42 0.37 -4.90
N PHE A 151 1.48 -0.18 -5.67
CA PHE A 151 1.72 -0.53 -7.07
C PHE A 151 2.06 0.69 -7.91
N LYS A 152 1.39 1.84 -7.66
CA LYS A 152 1.70 3.10 -8.34
C LYS A 152 3.14 3.54 -8.04
N GLN A 153 3.53 3.56 -6.76
CA GLN A 153 4.90 3.92 -6.34
C GLN A 153 5.95 2.99 -6.96
N GLN A 154 5.72 1.67 -6.92
CA GLN A 154 6.63 0.67 -7.49
C GLN A 154 6.79 0.84 -9.01
N LYS A 155 5.70 1.13 -9.73
CA LYS A 155 5.73 1.32 -11.18
C LYS A 155 6.60 2.52 -11.58
N VAL A 156 6.49 3.63 -10.85
CA VAL A 156 7.34 4.82 -11.08
C VAL A 156 8.81 4.48 -10.87
N LEU A 157 9.15 3.82 -9.75
CA LEU A 157 10.52 3.41 -9.45
C LEU A 157 11.11 2.45 -10.49
N ILE A 158 10.38 1.41 -10.87
CA ILE A 158 10.84 0.41 -11.85
C ILE A 158 11.06 1.07 -13.22
N ASN A 159 10.14 1.95 -13.66
CA ASN A 159 10.29 2.66 -14.92
C ASN A 159 11.55 3.54 -14.91
N ALA A 160 11.78 4.29 -13.82
CA ALA A 160 12.94 5.15 -13.68
C ALA A 160 14.26 4.36 -13.65
N LEU A 161 14.31 3.22 -12.93
CA LEU A 161 15.48 2.34 -12.91
C LEU A 161 15.76 1.73 -14.29
N HIS A 162 14.71 1.36 -15.02
CA HIS A 162 14.84 0.88 -16.39
C HIS A 162 15.36 1.97 -17.33
N THR A 163 14.86 3.21 -17.23
CA THR A 163 15.43 4.35 -17.97
C THR A 163 16.88 4.58 -17.58
N ALA A 164 17.22 4.56 -16.28
CA ALA A 164 18.59 4.76 -15.81
C ALA A 164 19.56 3.71 -16.37
N ARG A 165 19.11 2.45 -16.50
CA ARG A 165 19.89 1.37 -17.09
C ARG A 165 20.05 1.52 -18.61
N LYS A 166 19.02 1.97 -19.32
CA LYS A 166 19.00 2.02 -20.79
C LYS A 166 19.64 3.29 -21.35
N MET A 167 19.32 4.44 -20.75
CA MET A 167 19.69 5.78 -21.25
C MET A 167 20.69 6.50 -20.34
N GLY A 168 20.95 5.95 -19.15
CA GLY A 168 21.88 6.51 -18.17
C GLY A 168 21.17 7.20 -17.00
N PRO A 169 21.81 7.28 -15.82
CA PRO A 169 21.20 7.86 -14.62
C PRO A 169 20.79 9.33 -14.75
N MET A 170 21.55 10.13 -15.51
CA MET A 170 21.27 11.56 -15.68
C MET A 170 19.98 11.79 -16.47
N GLU A 171 19.76 11.01 -17.53
CA GLU A 171 18.54 11.09 -18.33
C GLU A 171 17.31 10.69 -17.51
N ALA A 172 17.44 9.64 -16.67
CA ALA A 172 16.37 9.22 -15.78
C ALA A 172 16.03 10.28 -14.71
N LEU A 173 17.03 11.01 -14.18
CA LEU A 173 16.79 12.12 -13.26
C LEU A 173 16.06 13.27 -13.94
N ASN A 174 16.46 13.64 -15.16
CA ASN A 174 15.81 14.67 -15.95
C ASN A 174 14.35 14.31 -16.26
N GLU A 175 14.08 13.05 -16.65
CA GLU A 175 12.73 12.55 -16.87
C GLU A 175 11.87 12.75 -15.61
N ILE A 176 12.35 12.31 -14.44
CA ILE A 176 11.62 12.41 -13.17
C ILE A 176 11.42 13.86 -12.71
N GLU A 177 12.39 14.73 -12.97
CA GLU A 177 12.29 16.16 -12.69
C GLU A 177 11.26 16.85 -13.56
N SER A 178 11.11 16.42 -14.82
CA SER A 178 10.11 16.95 -15.74
C SER A 178 8.68 16.47 -15.48
N ILE A 179 8.49 15.39 -14.70
CA ILE A 179 7.15 14.95 -14.33
C ILE A 179 6.53 16.01 -13.42
N GLU A 180 5.38 16.56 -13.79
CA GLU A 180 4.55 17.41 -12.93
C GLU A 180 3.68 16.56 -12.01
N ILE A 181 3.27 17.08 -10.85
CA ILE A 181 2.32 16.37 -9.97
C ILE A 181 0.90 16.68 -10.48
N ASP A 182 0.12 15.65 -10.79
CA ASP A 182 -1.25 15.82 -11.27
C ASP A 182 -2.23 16.00 -10.10
N TYR A 183 -2.76 17.22 -9.94
CA TYR A 183 -3.77 17.56 -8.94
C TYR A 183 -5.20 17.49 -9.47
N THR A 184 -5.39 17.21 -10.76
CA THR A 184 -6.69 17.31 -11.46
C THR A 184 -7.75 16.43 -10.81
N LYS A 185 -7.41 15.19 -10.45
CA LYS A 185 -8.35 14.26 -9.80
C LYS A 185 -8.82 14.77 -8.43
N CYS A 186 -7.91 15.35 -7.65
CA CYS A 186 -8.24 15.92 -6.34
C CYS A 186 -9.20 17.12 -6.49
N ILE A 187 -8.92 18.00 -7.45
CA ILE A 187 -9.77 19.16 -7.75
C ILE A 187 -11.16 18.72 -8.24
N ILE A 188 -11.24 17.76 -9.16
CA ILE A 188 -12.52 17.22 -9.64
C ILE A 188 -13.31 16.60 -8.47
N SER A 189 -12.65 15.84 -7.60
CA SER A 189 -13.28 15.24 -6.42
C SER A 189 -13.80 16.29 -5.44
N LEU A 190 -13.05 17.38 -5.22
CA LEU A 190 -13.48 18.49 -4.37
C LEU A 190 -14.71 19.21 -4.95
N ILE A 191 -14.73 19.47 -6.25
CA ILE A 191 -15.88 20.09 -6.92
C ILE A 191 -17.10 19.18 -6.83
N ALA A 192 -16.95 17.88 -7.10
CA ALA A 192 -18.03 16.91 -7.00
C ALA A 192 -18.60 16.84 -5.57
N MET A 193 -17.73 16.84 -4.55
CA MET A 193 -18.16 16.89 -3.15
C MET A 193 -18.90 18.19 -2.81
N ALA A 194 -18.43 19.35 -3.29
CA ALA A 194 -19.10 20.63 -3.06
C ALA A 194 -20.51 20.65 -3.67
N VAL A 195 -20.67 20.12 -4.90
CA VAL A 195 -21.99 19.98 -5.52
C VAL A 195 -22.88 19.04 -4.69
N HIS A 196 -22.37 17.90 -4.26
CA HIS A 196 -23.12 16.94 -3.44
C HIS A 196 -23.56 17.52 -2.09
N PHE A 197 -22.70 18.35 -1.49
CA PHE A 197 -22.97 19.08 -0.25
C PHE A 197 -24.12 20.09 -0.42
N VAL A 198 -24.10 20.88 -1.50
CA VAL A 198 -25.17 21.86 -1.82
C VAL A 198 -26.51 21.17 -2.05
N ILE A 199 -26.51 20.02 -2.74
CA ILE A 199 -27.74 19.22 -2.94
C ILE A 199 -28.31 18.75 -1.60
N GLY A 200 -27.44 18.29 -0.68
CA GLY A 200 -27.84 17.88 0.67
C GLY A 200 -28.50 19.01 1.45
N ILE A 201 -27.85 20.19 1.49
CA ILE A 201 -28.39 21.38 2.16
C ILE A 201 -29.75 21.77 1.58
N PHE A 202 -29.88 21.79 0.25
CA PHE A 202 -31.13 22.12 -0.40
C PHE A 202 -32.27 21.20 0.05
N VAL A 203 -32.04 19.89 0.13
CA VAL A 203 -33.06 18.94 0.60
C VAL A 203 -33.34 19.12 2.09
N LEU A 204 -32.33 19.28 2.93
CA LEU A 204 -32.51 19.47 4.38
C LEU A 204 -33.37 20.72 4.69
N VAL A 205 -33.14 21.83 4.00
CA VAL A 205 -33.94 23.05 4.18
C VAL A 205 -35.38 22.88 3.65
N ASN A 206 -35.55 22.35 2.42
CA ASN A 206 -36.86 22.35 1.76
C ASN A 206 -37.76 21.17 2.17
N VAL A 207 -37.18 20.03 2.56
CA VAL A 207 -37.92 18.81 2.90
C VAL A 207 -38.00 18.62 4.41
N GLU A 208 -36.88 18.73 5.13
CA GLU A 208 -36.87 18.57 6.59
C GLU A 208 -37.26 19.87 7.31
N GLY A 209 -37.27 21.01 6.61
CA GLY A 209 -37.65 22.30 7.19
C GLY A 209 -36.62 22.86 8.15
N MET A 210 -35.36 22.40 8.05
CA MET A 210 -34.26 22.87 8.91
C MET A 210 -33.90 24.32 8.59
N GLU A 211 -33.48 25.07 9.61
CA GLU A 211 -32.82 26.34 9.39
C GLU A 211 -31.52 26.14 8.61
N ILE A 212 -31.08 27.15 7.86
CA ILE A 212 -29.91 27.01 6.97
C ILE A 212 -28.65 26.63 7.77
N GLU A 213 -28.50 27.15 8.98
CA GLU A 213 -27.37 26.87 9.86
C GLU A 213 -27.33 25.39 10.27
N ASP A 214 -28.47 24.86 10.73
CA ASP A 214 -28.65 23.46 11.11
C ASP A 214 -28.50 22.53 9.91
N ALA A 215 -29.00 22.92 8.73
CA ALA A 215 -28.87 22.15 7.50
C ALA A 215 -27.40 22.05 7.04
N VAL A 216 -26.65 23.16 7.11
CA VAL A 216 -25.21 23.17 6.78
C VAL A 216 -24.43 22.32 7.79
N TYR A 217 -24.74 22.46 9.07
CA TYR A 217 -24.11 21.68 10.14
C TYR A 217 -24.41 20.18 10.00
N CYS A 218 -25.68 19.80 9.83
CA CYS A 218 -26.11 18.42 9.60
C CYS A 218 -25.44 17.85 8.33
N ALA A 219 -25.43 18.59 7.22
CA ALA A 219 -24.78 18.13 6.01
C ALA A 219 -23.27 17.87 6.22
N CYS A 220 -22.60 18.75 6.97
CA CYS A 220 -21.17 18.66 7.26
C CYS A 220 -20.85 17.44 8.13
N THR A 221 -21.54 17.30 9.26
CA THR A 221 -21.35 16.18 10.20
C THR A 221 -21.69 14.84 9.54
N THR A 222 -22.66 14.83 8.61
CA THR A 222 -23.02 13.64 7.85
C THR A 222 -21.96 13.24 6.83
N MET A 223 -21.54 14.17 5.97
CA MET A 223 -20.56 13.87 4.92
C MET A 223 -19.19 13.51 5.48
N THR A 224 -18.83 14.06 6.64
CA THR A 224 -17.60 13.74 7.38
C THR A 224 -17.72 12.51 8.28
N THR A 225 -18.88 11.85 8.28
CA THR A 225 -19.20 10.66 9.09
C THR A 225 -19.02 10.86 10.59
N VAL A 226 -19.21 12.10 11.08
CA VAL A 226 -19.25 12.40 12.52
C VAL A 226 -20.62 12.04 13.09
N GLY A 227 -21.68 12.49 12.41
CA GLY A 227 -23.08 12.13 12.68
C GLY A 227 -23.50 12.22 14.15
N PHE A 228 -23.47 13.41 14.76
CA PHE A 228 -23.92 13.58 16.15
C PHE A 228 -25.40 13.22 16.37
N GLY A 229 -26.25 13.42 15.35
CA GLY A 229 -27.66 13.03 15.35
C GLY A 229 -28.59 13.92 16.14
N ASP A 230 -28.09 15.07 16.61
CA ASP A 230 -28.88 16.22 17.04
C ASP A 230 -29.82 16.70 15.91
N GLU A 231 -29.31 16.77 14.69
CA GLU A 231 -30.09 17.01 13.47
C GLU A 231 -29.98 15.82 12.50
N SER A 232 -31.11 15.34 11.97
CA SER A 232 -31.15 14.18 11.07
C SER A 232 -32.43 14.11 10.23
N PHE A 233 -32.44 13.22 9.24
CA PHE A 233 -33.61 12.99 8.37
C PHE A 233 -34.75 12.33 9.15
N SER A 234 -35.84 13.07 9.29
CA SER A 234 -36.97 12.70 10.15
C SER A 234 -38.27 12.47 9.36
N SER A 235 -38.32 12.94 8.12
CA SER A 235 -39.41 12.70 7.18
C SER A 235 -39.21 11.41 6.37
N GLU A 236 -40.29 10.80 5.90
CA GLU A 236 -40.21 9.58 5.09
C GLU A 236 -39.43 9.81 3.79
N PHE A 237 -39.74 10.92 3.09
CA PHE A 237 -39.04 11.29 1.86
C PHE A 237 -37.57 11.64 2.12
N GLY A 238 -37.28 12.38 3.18
CA GLY A 238 -35.92 12.74 3.55
C GLY A 238 -35.07 11.52 3.90
N ARG A 239 -35.62 10.51 4.58
CA ARG A 239 -34.91 9.24 4.81
C ARG A 239 -34.63 8.47 3.53
N MET A 240 -35.59 8.42 2.61
CA MET A 240 -35.39 7.79 1.29
C MET A 240 -34.27 8.50 0.50
N PHE A 241 -34.26 9.84 0.50
CA PHE A 241 -33.16 10.61 -0.08
C PHE A 241 -31.84 10.33 0.66
N GLY A 242 -31.87 10.36 1.99
CA GLY A 242 -30.72 10.16 2.88
C GLY A 242 -30.01 8.82 2.62
N VAL A 243 -30.74 7.73 2.37
CA VAL A 243 -30.17 6.43 1.98
C VAL A 243 -29.19 6.57 0.81
N LEU A 244 -29.59 7.26 -0.26
CA LEU A 244 -28.74 7.41 -1.45
C LEU A 244 -27.68 8.48 -1.23
N TRP A 245 -28.07 9.61 -0.64
CA TRP A 245 -27.20 10.77 -0.46
C TRP A 245 -26.06 10.49 0.52
N ILE A 246 -26.32 9.83 1.65
CA ILE A 246 -25.32 9.43 2.63
C ILE A 246 -24.36 8.40 2.01
N PHE A 247 -24.87 7.37 1.35
CA PHE A 247 -24.05 6.32 0.73
C PHE A 247 -23.08 6.90 -0.32
N THR A 248 -23.59 7.76 -1.20
CA THR A 248 -22.77 8.41 -2.23
C THR A 248 -21.84 9.47 -1.62
N GLY A 249 -22.29 10.22 -0.61
CA GLY A 249 -21.49 11.25 0.08
C GLY A 249 -20.27 10.68 0.79
N THR A 250 -20.43 9.59 1.55
CA THR A 250 -19.30 8.93 2.22
C THR A 250 -18.34 8.27 1.22
N SER A 251 -18.87 7.75 0.11
CA SER A 251 -18.04 7.26 -1.00
C SER A 251 -17.20 8.36 -1.63
N CYS A 252 -17.78 9.55 -1.86
CA CYS A 252 -17.06 10.71 -2.37
C CYS A 252 -15.96 11.19 -1.40
N LEU A 253 -16.22 11.19 -0.09
CA LEU A 253 -15.20 11.50 0.91
C LEU A 253 -14.02 10.50 0.83
N GLY A 254 -14.32 9.20 0.75
CA GLY A 254 -13.30 8.16 0.61
C GLY A 254 -12.45 8.32 -0.67
N GLN A 255 -13.09 8.70 -1.78
CA GLN A 255 -12.37 9.01 -3.04
C GLN A 255 -11.46 10.22 -2.90
N LEU A 256 -11.91 11.29 -2.25
CA LEU A 256 -11.07 12.46 -1.98
C LEU A 256 -9.81 12.06 -1.20
N TYR A 257 -9.98 11.30 -0.11
CA TYR A 257 -8.83 10.81 0.67
C TYR A 257 -7.87 9.95 -0.16
N LEU A 258 -8.39 9.09 -1.05
CA LEU A 258 -7.56 8.30 -1.94
C LEU A 258 -6.76 9.19 -2.90
N TYR A 259 -7.36 10.22 -3.50
CA TYR A 259 -6.66 11.12 -4.41
C TYR A 259 -5.64 12.03 -3.70
N VAL A 260 -5.93 12.48 -2.48
CA VAL A 260 -4.95 13.18 -1.66
C VAL A 260 -3.76 12.26 -1.33
N ALA A 261 -4.02 11.01 -0.96
CA ALA A 261 -2.97 10.02 -0.72
C ALA A 261 -2.18 9.69 -2.00
N GLU A 262 -2.83 9.70 -3.17
CA GLU A 262 -2.20 9.51 -4.47
C GLU A 262 -1.20 10.65 -4.77
N VAL A 263 -1.58 11.90 -4.55
CA VAL A 263 -0.69 13.06 -4.69
C VAL A 263 0.51 12.97 -3.75
N TYR A 264 0.28 12.63 -2.48
CA TYR A 264 1.36 12.45 -1.50
C TYR A 264 2.32 11.33 -1.94
N THR A 265 1.77 10.21 -2.41
CA THR A 265 2.55 9.07 -2.91
C THR A 265 3.40 9.46 -4.11
N ASP A 266 2.89 10.28 -5.03
CA ASP A 266 3.66 10.74 -6.20
C ASP A 266 4.83 11.65 -5.79
N ILE A 267 4.63 12.54 -4.82
CA ILE A 267 5.69 13.40 -4.27
C ILE A 267 6.80 12.54 -3.65
N GLU A 268 6.43 11.58 -2.80
CA GLU A 268 7.39 10.70 -2.14
C GLU A 268 8.08 9.73 -3.12
N ALA A 269 7.37 9.24 -4.13
CA ALA A 269 7.94 8.42 -5.19
C ALA A 269 9.04 9.19 -5.95
N LYS A 270 8.80 10.46 -6.31
CA LYS A 270 9.80 11.30 -6.97
C LYS A 270 11.05 11.51 -6.11
N LYS A 271 10.88 11.84 -4.82
CA LYS A 271 12.01 12.01 -3.89
C LYS A 271 12.83 10.73 -3.77
N LEU A 272 12.17 9.59 -3.57
CA LEU A 272 12.82 8.28 -3.46
C LEU A 272 13.61 7.96 -4.73
N VAL A 273 12.99 8.12 -5.90
CA VAL A 273 13.66 7.85 -7.18
C VAL A 273 14.87 8.75 -7.39
N LYS A 274 14.74 10.06 -7.15
CA LYS A 274 15.87 11.00 -7.24
C LYS A 274 17.02 10.56 -6.32
N TRP A 275 16.71 10.19 -5.07
CA TRP A 275 17.71 9.73 -4.11
C TRP A 275 18.39 8.41 -4.55
N VAL A 276 17.63 7.41 -4.98
CA VAL A 276 18.17 6.12 -5.43
C VAL A 276 19.09 6.29 -6.65
N ILE A 277 18.65 7.05 -7.65
CA ILE A 277 19.43 7.23 -8.88
C ILE A 277 20.69 8.08 -8.62
N ALA A 278 20.56 9.17 -7.85
CA ALA A 278 21.70 10.01 -7.50
C ALA A 278 22.76 9.23 -6.69
N SER A 279 22.33 8.39 -5.74
CA SER A 279 23.25 7.53 -4.97
C SER A 279 24.00 6.57 -5.88
N ASN A 280 23.33 5.95 -6.86
CA ASN A 280 23.97 5.05 -7.83
C ASN A 280 24.99 5.77 -8.74
N ILE A 281 24.79 7.06 -9.02
CA ILE A 281 25.77 7.88 -9.76
C ILE A 281 27.04 8.08 -8.92
N ILE A 282 26.88 8.42 -7.64
CA ILE A 282 27.99 8.64 -6.72
C ILE A 282 28.81 7.36 -6.61
N ASP A 283 28.14 6.22 -6.37
CA ASP A 283 28.80 4.91 -6.30
C ASP A 283 29.60 4.57 -7.57
N LYS A 284 29.05 4.86 -8.76
CA LYS A 284 29.75 4.60 -10.02
C LYS A 284 30.96 5.51 -10.22
N LYS A 285 30.84 6.81 -9.89
CA LYS A 285 31.95 7.76 -10.01
C LYS A 285 33.07 7.45 -9.02
N ASP A 286 32.73 7.09 -7.79
CA ASP A 286 33.70 6.71 -6.77
C ASP A 286 34.40 5.41 -7.15
N PHE A 287 33.68 4.46 -7.74
CA PHE A 287 34.27 3.25 -8.33
C PHE A 287 35.27 3.57 -9.45
N GLU A 288 34.88 4.41 -10.41
CA GLU A 288 35.76 4.82 -11.52
C GLU A 288 36.96 5.65 -11.03
N ALA A 289 36.79 6.51 -10.02
CA ALA A 289 37.88 7.29 -9.45
C ALA A 289 38.88 6.42 -8.69
N ALA A 290 38.41 5.42 -7.94
CA ALA A 290 39.27 4.44 -7.28
C ALA A 290 40.10 3.63 -8.30
N ASP A 291 39.48 3.22 -9.41
CA ASP A 291 40.14 2.46 -10.48
C ASP A 291 41.17 3.33 -11.26
N ASN A 292 40.88 4.62 -11.45
CA ASN A 292 41.77 5.55 -12.15
C ASN A 292 42.96 6.05 -11.33
N LEU A 293 42.88 6.06 -10.00
CA LEU A 293 43.98 6.46 -9.11
C LEU A 293 45.10 5.42 -9.02
N GLU A 294 44.81 4.16 -9.35
CA GLU A 294 45.80 3.07 -9.35
C GLU A 294 45.94 2.45 -10.73
N LYS A 295 46.68 3.14 -11.62
CA LYS A 295 47.09 2.58 -12.92
C LYS A 295 47.86 1.26 -12.73
N GLY A 296 47.15 0.14 -12.79
CA GLY A 296 47.76 -1.20 -12.91
C GLY A 296 47.17 -2.32 -12.05
N LYS A 297 46.19 -2.08 -11.16
CA LYS A 297 45.62 -3.13 -10.30
C LYS A 297 44.12 -3.26 -10.50
N VAL A 298 43.71 -4.37 -11.13
CA VAL A 298 42.28 -4.70 -11.30
C VAL A 298 41.73 -5.14 -9.94
N HIS A 299 40.97 -4.27 -9.28
CA HIS A 299 40.23 -4.64 -8.08
C HIS A 299 39.02 -5.50 -8.49
N GLY A 300 39.02 -6.76 -8.06
CA GLY A 300 37.87 -7.65 -8.27
C GLY A 300 36.65 -7.17 -7.48
N ALA A 301 35.46 -7.65 -7.83
CA ALA A 301 34.20 -7.33 -7.13
C ALA A 301 34.28 -7.54 -5.59
N ALA A 302 35.17 -8.43 -5.12
CA ALA A 302 35.42 -8.68 -3.71
C ALA A 302 36.03 -7.47 -2.97
N ASP A 303 36.97 -6.74 -3.58
CA ASP A 303 37.63 -5.59 -2.96
C ASP A 303 36.65 -4.43 -2.79
N PHE A 304 35.76 -4.24 -3.77
CA PHE A 304 34.68 -3.25 -3.71
C PHE A 304 33.65 -3.57 -2.62
N ILE A 305 33.27 -4.85 -2.47
CA ILE A 305 32.36 -5.29 -1.41
C ILE A 305 33.00 -5.03 -0.04
N LEU A 306 34.29 -5.31 0.13
CA LEU A 306 35.02 -5.01 1.38
C LEU A 306 35.04 -3.51 1.68
N TYR A 307 35.31 -2.67 0.68
CA TYR A 307 35.30 -1.22 0.80
C TYR A 307 33.93 -0.71 1.26
N LYS A 308 32.84 -1.11 0.59
CA LYS A 308 31.48 -0.68 0.95
C LYS A 308 31.04 -1.17 2.32
N LEU A 309 31.37 -2.40 2.70
CA LEU A 309 31.04 -2.92 4.03
C LEU A 309 31.81 -2.19 5.14
N LYS A 310 33.02 -1.71 4.87
CA LYS A 310 33.78 -0.84 5.79
C LYS A 310 33.20 0.57 5.88
N GLU A 311 32.79 1.16 4.75
CA GLU A 311 32.14 2.48 4.69
C GLU A 311 30.81 2.48 5.46
N MET A 312 30.00 1.43 5.29
CA MET A 312 28.75 1.19 6.03
C MET A 312 28.98 0.86 7.52
N ARG A 313 30.23 0.91 8.01
CA ARG A 313 30.66 0.54 9.38
C ARG A 313 30.23 -0.86 9.82
N LYS A 314 29.99 -1.77 8.86
CA LYS A 314 29.59 -3.15 9.14
C LYS A 314 30.77 -4.09 9.39
N ILE A 315 31.97 -3.71 8.95
CA ILE A 315 33.21 -4.42 9.27
C ILE A 315 34.32 -3.42 9.62
N LYS A 316 35.18 -3.82 10.56
CA LYS A 316 36.35 -3.04 10.97
C LYS A 316 37.60 -3.51 10.23
N LYS A 317 38.64 -2.69 10.28
CA LYS A 317 39.93 -2.99 9.61
C LYS A 317 40.58 -4.24 10.23
N GLU A 318 40.33 -4.47 11.52
CA GLU A 318 40.78 -5.67 12.24
C GLU A 318 40.17 -6.95 11.68
N ASP A 319 38.86 -6.94 11.41
CA ASP A 319 38.08 -8.10 10.94
C ASP A 319 38.56 -8.57 9.57
N ILE A 320 38.87 -7.62 8.69
CA ILE A 320 39.42 -7.87 7.35
C ILE A 320 40.81 -8.53 7.46
N SER A 321 41.68 -8.04 8.36
CA SER A 321 43.02 -8.59 8.56
C SER A 321 43.00 -10.02 9.13
N CYS A 322 42.00 -10.30 9.98
CA CYS A 322 41.81 -11.61 10.59
C CYS A 322 41.40 -12.63 9.51
N ALA A 323 40.40 -12.27 8.70
CA ALA A 323 39.92 -13.11 7.60
C ALA A 323 40.99 -13.37 6.52
N MET A 324 41.84 -12.38 6.20
CA MET A 324 42.94 -12.58 5.24
C MET A 324 44.03 -13.53 5.77
N LYS A 325 44.31 -13.49 7.08
CA LYS A 325 45.25 -14.44 7.72
C LYS A 325 44.77 -15.88 7.61
N ASP A 326 43.46 -16.11 7.74
CA ASP A 326 42.87 -17.45 7.69
C ASP A 326 42.90 -18.07 6.27
N VAL A 327 42.98 -17.24 5.23
CA VAL A 327 43.02 -17.67 3.82
C VAL A 327 44.47 -17.84 3.30
N GLY A 328 45.48 -17.50 4.11
CA GLY A 328 46.89 -17.71 3.77
C GLY A 328 47.44 -16.75 2.70
N VAL A 329 46.78 -15.63 2.45
CA VAL A 329 47.21 -14.61 1.49
C VAL A 329 47.99 -13.53 2.26
N ASP A 330 49.32 -13.58 2.23
CA ASP A 330 50.22 -12.56 2.82
C ASP A 330 50.50 -11.43 1.82
N ASP A 331 49.45 -10.87 1.20
CA ASP A 331 49.61 -9.76 0.27
C ASP A 331 49.50 -8.42 1.03
N ARG A 332 50.64 -7.94 1.53
CA ARG A 332 50.76 -6.66 2.26
C ARG A 332 50.39 -5.44 1.41
N SER A 333 50.17 -5.61 0.12
CA SER A 333 49.84 -4.54 -0.81
C SER A 333 48.41 -3.97 -0.67
N VAL A 334 47.58 -4.54 0.21
CA VAL A 334 46.22 -4.01 0.54
C VAL A 334 46.29 -2.90 1.60
N PHE A 335 47.36 -2.83 2.39
CA PHE A 335 47.47 -1.89 3.51
C PHE A 335 48.18 -0.57 3.19
N ASP A 336 48.95 -0.51 2.11
CA ASP A 336 49.75 0.67 1.74
C ASP A 336 48.96 1.70 0.88
N VAL A 337 47.71 1.42 0.53
CA VAL A 337 46.86 2.25 -0.37
C VAL A 337 46.07 3.32 0.39
N ILE A 338 46.65 4.02 1.37
CA ILE A 338 46.00 5.21 1.95
C ILE A 338 47.08 6.24 2.32
N PRO A 339 47.18 7.40 1.64
CA PRO A 339 47.96 8.50 2.17
C PRO A 339 47.31 8.95 3.47
N ALA A 340 48.11 9.04 4.53
CA ALA A 340 47.70 9.64 5.78
C ALA A 340 47.15 11.04 5.50
N GLN A 341 45.84 11.24 5.70
CA GLN A 341 45.34 12.60 5.85
C GLN A 341 45.98 13.17 7.11
N SER A 342 46.89 14.11 6.89
CA SER A 342 47.46 14.96 7.91
C SER A 342 46.34 15.59 8.72
N SER A 343 46.39 15.34 10.01
CA SER A 343 45.75 16.16 11.02
C SER A 343 46.21 17.61 10.88
N GLU A 344 45.41 18.45 10.23
CA GLU A 344 45.48 19.89 10.49
C GLU A 344 44.51 20.23 11.62
N LYS A 345 45.08 20.32 12.83
CA LYS A 345 44.56 21.14 13.92
C LYS A 345 44.45 22.59 13.43
N LYS A 346 43.26 23.19 13.48
CA LYS A 346 42.87 24.13 14.55
C LYS A 346 41.40 24.49 14.47
#